data_AF-A0AAW2U2S9-F1
#
_entry.id   AF-A0AAW2U2S9-F1
#
_cell.length_a   1.000
_cell.length_b   1.000
_cell.length_c   1.000
_cell.angle_alpha   90.00
_cell.angle_beta   90.00
_cell.angle_gamma   90.00
#
_symmetry.space_group_name_H-M   'P 1'
#
loop_
_entity.id
_entity.type
_entity.pdbx_description
1 polymer ?
#
loop_
_entity_poly.entity_id
_entity_poly.type
_entity_poly.pdbx_seq_one_letter_code
_entity_poly.pdbx_strand_id
1 'polypeptide(L)'
;MLITVDCYMKQHGVSKEETLNKFAELVEDAWKDLNTKLVLSKSTPIVAKHMVEQLLNYARATEVTYKNFQDGFTNPEKYLAFRLFLTLDPTII
;
A
#
# COMPACT_ATOMS: atom_id res chain seq x y z
N MET A 1 0.88 10.59 -21.75
CA MET A 1 0.11 9.81 -20.75
C MET A 1 0.18 10.59 -19.45
N LEU A 2 -0.97 10.96 -18.86
CA LEU A 2 -1.03 11.64 -17.56
C LEU A 2 -1.16 10.56 -16.47
N ILE A 3 -0.48 10.72 -15.34
CA ILE A 3 -0.70 9.83 -14.18
C ILE A 3 -1.90 10.31 -13.36
N THR A 4 -2.41 9.47 -12.47
CA THR A 4 -3.58 9.79 -11.63
C THR A 4 -3.44 11.12 -10.88
N VAL A 5 -2.22 11.45 -10.42
CA VAL A 5 -1.90 12.73 -9.77
C VAL A 5 -2.17 13.92 -10.71
N ASP A 6 -1.68 13.87 -11.95
CA ASP A 6 -1.87 14.96 -12.92
C ASP A 6 -3.34 15.15 -13.28
N CYS A 7 -4.09 14.05 -13.40
CA CYS A 7 -5.52 14.07 -13.65
C CYS A 7 -6.28 14.79 -12.52
N TYR A 8 -5.98 14.41 -11.27
CA TYR A 8 -6.63 14.99 -10.09
C TYR A 8 -6.30 16.49 -9.94
N MET A 9 -5.04 16.86 -10.11
CA MET A 9 -4.61 18.27 -10.11
C MET A 9 -5.38 19.08 -11.17
N LYS A 10 -5.47 18.55 -12.40
CA LYS A 10 -6.18 19.23 -13.49
C LYS A 10 -7.69 19.33 -13.25
N GLN A 11 -8.30 18.29 -12.69
CA GLN A 11 -9.74 18.24 -12.44
C GLN A 11 -10.16 19.17 -11.29
N HIS A 12 -9.33 19.27 -10.25
CA HIS A 12 -9.68 19.99 -9.02
C HIS A 12 -8.96 21.34 -8.88
N GLY A 13 -8.02 21.67 -9.76
CA GLY A 13 -7.26 22.92 -9.71
C GLY A 13 -6.32 23.04 -8.51
N VAL A 14 -5.89 21.90 -7.95
CA VAL A 14 -5.07 21.81 -6.74
C VAL A 14 -3.60 21.55 -7.05
N SER A 15 -2.74 21.83 -6.08
CA SER A 15 -1.31 21.51 -6.15
C SER A 15 -1.03 20.01 -6.08
N LYS A 16 0.20 19.63 -6.46
CA LYS A 16 0.67 18.25 -6.33
C LYS A 16 0.70 17.80 -4.86
N GLU A 17 1.11 18.67 -3.96
CA GLU A 17 1.18 18.38 -2.53
C GLU A 17 -0.20 18.10 -1.95
N GLU A 18 -1.18 18.96 -2.23
CA GLU A 18 -2.58 18.75 -1.82
C GLU A 18 -3.15 17.44 -2.39
N THR A 19 -2.81 17.12 -3.65
CA THR A 19 -3.22 15.86 -4.28
C THR A 19 -2.62 14.63 -3.57
N LEU A 20 -1.31 14.65 -3.27
CA LEU A 20 -0.64 13.55 -2.58
C LEU A 20 -1.17 13.38 -1.16
N ASN A 21 -1.40 14.49 -0.44
CA ASN A 21 -2.00 14.46 0.89
C ASN A 21 -3.42 13.88 0.86
N LYS A 22 -4.23 14.26 -0.14
CA LYS A 22 -5.57 13.69 -0.29
C LYS A 22 -5.53 12.19 -0.60
N PHE A 23 -4.59 11.75 -1.43
CA PHE A 23 -4.44 10.33 -1.74
C PHE A 23 -3.94 9.52 -0.55
N ALA A 24 -3.05 10.08 0.27
CA ALA A 24 -2.65 9.45 1.53
C ALA A 24 -3.83 9.29 2.50
N GLU A 25 -4.68 10.31 2.63
CA GLU A 25 -5.92 10.22 3.43
C GLU A 25 -6.84 9.10 2.92
N LEU A 26 -7.05 9.01 1.60
CA LEU A 26 -7.87 7.95 0.99
C LEU A 26 -7.29 6.55 1.22
N VAL A 27 -5.97 6.39 1.17
CA VAL A 27 -5.28 5.13 1.47
C VAL A 27 -5.44 4.74 2.94
N GLU A 28 -5.27 5.69 3.86
CA GLU A 28 -5.47 5.47 5.30
C GLU A 28 -6.91 5.05 5.62
N ASP A 29 -7.90 5.71 5.01
CA ASP A 29 -9.30 5.34 5.19
C ASP A 29 -9.62 3.95 4.60
N ALA A 30 -9.06 3.63 3.42
CA ALA A 30 -9.18 2.29 2.85
C ALA A 30 -8.55 1.21 3.75
N TRP A 31 -7.43 1.51 4.42
CA TRP A 31 -6.83 0.60 5.40
C TRP A 31 -7.73 0.35 6.61
N LYS A 32 -8.37 1.41 7.16
CA LYS A 32 -9.33 1.27 8.28
C LYS A 32 -10.53 0.42 7.89
N ASP A 33 -11.08 0.65 6.71
CA ASP A 33 -12.21 -0.12 6.16
C ASP A 33 -11.84 -1.60 5.96
N LEU A 34 -10.66 -1.86 5.37
CA LEU A 34 -10.16 -3.21 5.15
C LEU A 34 -9.97 -3.95 6.47
N ASN A 35 -9.31 -3.33 7.45
CA ASN A 35 -9.08 -3.93 8.76
C ASN A 35 -10.40 -4.25 9.48
N THR A 36 -11.37 -3.33 9.44
CA THR A 36 -12.70 -3.55 10.02
C THR A 36 -13.41 -4.74 9.38
N LYS A 37 -13.44 -4.78 8.04
CA LYS A 37 -14.06 -5.89 7.29
C LYS A 37 -13.37 -7.22 7.55
N LEU A 38 -12.04 -7.25 7.63
CA LEU A 38 -11.28 -8.47 7.94
C LEU A 38 -11.56 -9.00 9.35
N VAL A 39 -11.74 -8.11 10.34
CA VAL A 39 -12.14 -8.53 11.69
C VAL A 39 -13.54 -9.13 11.69
N LEU A 40 -14.48 -8.50 10.99
CA LEU A 40 -15.86 -8.98 10.88
C LEU A 40 -15.97 -10.28 10.05
N SER A 41 -15.16 -10.44 9.00
CA SER A 41 -15.21 -11.60 8.09
C SER A 41 -14.64 -12.88 8.68
N LYS A 42 -13.93 -12.82 9.82
CA LYS A 42 -13.49 -14.03 10.55
C LYS A 42 -14.65 -14.94 10.94
N SER A 43 -15.86 -14.39 10.99
CA SER A 43 -17.10 -15.08 11.38
C SER A 43 -17.87 -15.69 10.20
N THR A 44 -17.44 -15.52 8.94
CA THR A 44 -18.21 -15.98 7.77
C THR A 44 -17.30 -16.44 6.61
N PRO A 45 -17.27 -17.72 6.24
CA PRO A 45 -16.37 -18.25 5.23
C PRO A 45 -16.96 -18.04 3.82
N ILE A 46 -16.99 -16.81 3.33
CA ILE A 46 -17.46 -16.50 1.97
C ILE A 46 -16.29 -16.57 0.96
N VAL A 47 -15.07 -16.24 1.40
CA VAL A 47 -13.86 -16.23 0.57
C VAL A 47 -12.79 -17.06 1.25
N ALA A 48 -12.07 -17.87 0.48
CA ALA A 48 -10.98 -18.68 1.02
C ALA A 48 -9.89 -17.78 1.63
N LYS A 49 -9.51 -18.06 2.87
CA LYS A 49 -8.56 -17.28 3.68
C LYS A 49 -7.26 -16.94 2.91
N HIS A 50 -6.73 -17.89 2.14
CA HIS A 50 -5.50 -17.70 1.36
C HIS A 50 -5.61 -16.60 0.29
N MET A 51 -6.78 -16.45 -0.35
CA MET A 51 -6.99 -15.38 -1.34
C MET A 51 -7.00 -14.01 -0.67
N VAL A 52 -7.63 -13.92 0.50
CA VAL A 52 -7.68 -12.69 1.30
C VAL A 52 -6.28 -12.29 1.78
N GLU A 53 -5.50 -13.26 2.26
CA GLU A 53 -4.12 -13.04 2.69
C GLU A 53 -3.22 -12.59 1.52
N GLN A 54 -3.39 -13.19 0.34
CA GLN A 54 -2.62 -12.81 -0.85
C GLN A 54 -2.91 -11.36 -1.26
N LEU A 55 -4.19 -10.95 -1.33
CA LEU A 55 -4.58 -9.58 -1.64
C LEU A 55 -4.06 -8.58 -0.60
N LEU A 56 -4.15 -8.94 0.69
CA LEU A 56 -3.63 -8.12 1.78
C LEU A 56 -2.10 -7.96 1.70
N ASN A 57 -1.39 -9.02 1.31
CA ASN A 57 0.06 -8.96 1.12
C ASN A 57 0.47 -8.07 -0.06
N TYR A 58 -0.31 -8.02 -1.15
CA TYR A 58 -0.06 -7.06 -2.24
C TYR A 58 -0.26 -5.60 -1.79
N ALA A 59 -1.31 -5.33 -1.02
CA ALA A 59 -1.52 -3.99 -0.45
C ALA A 59 -0.35 -3.58 0.47
N ARG A 60 0.06 -4.49 1.37
CA ARG A 60 1.23 -4.28 2.23
C ARG A 60 2.50 -4.05 1.44
N ALA A 61 2.78 -4.88 0.43
CA ALA A 61 3.96 -4.73 -0.42
C ALA A 61 3.98 -3.36 -1.10
N THR A 62 2.84 -2.88 -1.59
CA THR A 62 2.74 -1.53 -2.19
C THR A 62 3.05 -0.42 -1.17
N GLU A 63 2.43 -0.48 0.01
CA GLU A 63 2.69 0.44 1.13
C GLU A 63 4.18 0.48 1.50
N VAL A 64 4.79 -0.72 1.52
CA VAL A 64 6.20 -0.90 1.79
C VAL A 64 7.08 -0.23 0.76
N THR A 65 6.80 -0.51 -0.51
CA THR A 65 7.63 -0.13 -1.65
C THR A 65 7.55 1.35 -1.96
N TYR A 66 6.41 1.99 -1.71
CA TYR A 66 6.17 3.40 -2.05
C TYR A 66 6.03 4.33 -0.84
N LYS A 67 6.50 3.88 0.33
CA LYS A 67 6.43 4.63 1.58
C LYS A 67 7.01 6.04 1.41
N ASN A 68 6.37 7.04 2.03
CA ASN A 68 6.77 8.45 1.99
C ASN A 68 6.85 9.02 0.57
N PHE A 69 6.01 8.53 -0.35
CA PHE A 69 5.97 8.94 -1.76
C PHE A 69 7.31 8.77 -2.49
N GLN A 70 8.12 7.77 -2.09
CA GLN A 70 9.39 7.45 -2.74
C GLN A 70 9.24 6.22 -3.64
N ASP A 71 10.04 6.15 -4.70
CA ASP A 71 10.07 4.96 -5.57
C ASP A 71 11.10 3.94 -5.07
N GLY A 72 10.69 3.12 -4.11
CA GLY A 72 11.50 2.00 -3.65
C GLY A 72 11.55 0.83 -4.63
N PHE A 73 10.62 0.72 -5.58
CA PHE A 73 10.63 -0.38 -6.55
C PHE A 73 11.85 -0.30 -7.46
N THR A 74 12.06 0.88 -8.05
CA THR A 74 13.21 1.12 -8.94
C THR A 74 14.48 1.46 -8.16
N ASN A 75 14.34 1.99 -6.93
CA ASN A 75 15.49 2.40 -6.09
C ASN A 75 15.49 1.70 -4.71
N PRO A 76 15.56 0.36 -4.67
CA PRO A 76 15.42 -0.39 -3.43
C PRO A 76 16.56 -0.15 -2.42
N GLU A 77 17.79 0.03 -2.91
CA GLU A 77 18.97 0.38 -2.09
C GLU A 77 18.75 1.68 -1.28
N LYS A 78 17.98 2.61 -1.85
CA LYS A 78 17.78 3.94 -1.27
C LYS A 78 16.58 3.99 -0.33
N TYR A 79 15.53 3.21 -0.61
CA TYR A 79 14.23 3.36 0.07
C TYR A 79 13.66 2.07 0.67
N LEU A 80 14.26 0.90 0.40
CA LEU A 80 13.83 -0.42 0.89
C LEU A 80 14.90 -1.20 1.67
N ALA A 81 16.11 -0.65 1.84
CA ALA A 81 17.28 -1.34 2.40
C ALA A 81 17.04 -2.06 3.75
N PHE A 82 16.09 -1.59 4.57
CA PHE A 82 15.78 -2.21 5.87
C PHE A 82 14.92 -3.50 5.78
N ARG A 83 14.34 -3.83 4.62
CA ARG A 83 13.47 -5.03 4.45
C ARG A 83 14.10 -6.18 3.70
N LEU A 84 15.28 -5.99 3.09
CA LEU A 84 16.03 -7.08 2.47
C LEU A 84 16.50 -8.13 3.51
N PHE A 85 16.66 -7.74 4.78
CA PHE A 85 16.95 -8.68 5.88
C PHE A 85 15.82 -9.70 6.11
N LEU A 86 14.54 -9.32 5.98
CA LEU A 86 13.41 -10.25 6.18
C LEU A 86 13.29 -11.29 5.05
N THR A 87 13.87 -11.02 3.88
CA THR A 87 13.83 -11.93 2.71
C THR A 87 15.08 -12.79 2.56
N LEU A 88 16.18 -12.45 3.24
CA LEU A 88 17.49 -13.09 3.05
C LEU A 88 18.04 -13.81 4.29
N ASP A 89 17.49 -13.58 5.49
CA ASP A 89 17.81 -14.46 6.63
C ASP A 89 16.83 -15.65 6.63
N PRO A 90 17.24 -16.86 6.17
CA PRO A 90 16.60 -18.05 6.66
C PRO A 90 16.80 -18.00 8.17
N THR A 91 15.71 -17.83 8.92
CA THR A 91 15.75 -18.00 10.36
C THR A 91 16.37 -19.38 10.58
N ILE A 92 17.59 -19.42 11.10
CA ILE A 92 18.25 -20.65 11.50
C ILE A 92 17.35 -21.23 12.59
N ILE A 93 16.55 -22.23 12.20
CA ILE A 93 15.82 -23.11 13.12
C ILE A 93 16.80 -24.15 13.65
#